data_AF-A0A7D5RZP2-F1
#
_entry.id   AF-A0A7D5RZP2-F1
#
_cell.length_a   1.000
_cell.length_b   1.000
_cell.length_c   1.000
_cell.angle_alpha   90.00
_cell.angle_beta   90.00
_cell.angle_gamma   90.00
#
_symmetry.space_group_name_H-M   'P 1'
#
loop_
_entity.id
_entity.type
_entity.pdbx_description
1 polymer ?
#
loop_
_entity_poly.entity_id
_entity_poly.type
_entity_poly.pdbx_seq_one_letter_code
_entity_poly.pdbx_strand_id
1 'polypeptide(L)'
;MAYAWCLGGDFPQRPFLLARGYGWADRENLEPVHPDSLFRIGSVSKVITTVAVLKLIQDNRASLDQPVFTILNDLSPLSGQMARNVNQVTLRNLLQMSSGWYTQVIDPMFGPWSSRMLYYLNDNIPPDCVTAAQLMMGMPLQFRPGTQYSYSNLNYCILGLVVNKLAGTNYDYKTYENYVKQAVLAPAGITSMQIGDTLPQNRAPGEVKYYRYGSTRADANNAVDNMAKIDGLPYGEAQILQKNFSDGGWIASAIDLVKFLDGLSTYKILNPTMMRIMLARPSFQQKTEGYSSMAWVIKNTAGHTY
;
A
#
# COMPACT_ATOMS: atom_id res chain seq x y z
N MET A 1 -10.14 -17.37 7.08
CA MET A 1 -8.90 -17.49 6.28
C MET A 1 -9.26 -18.11 4.93
N ALA A 2 -8.70 -17.61 3.82
CA ALA A 2 -8.97 -18.13 2.49
C ALA A 2 -7.65 -18.39 1.74
N TYR A 3 -7.62 -19.39 0.87
CA TYR A 3 -6.44 -19.79 0.07
C TYR A 3 -6.82 -20.14 -1.36
N ALA A 4 -5.90 -19.87 -2.30
CA ALA A 4 -5.99 -20.35 -3.68
C ALA A 4 -4.59 -20.74 -4.23
N TRP A 5 -4.51 -21.76 -5.09
CA TRP A 5 -3.27 -22.25 -5.74
C TRP A 5 -3.50 -22.68 -7.20
N CYS A 6 -2.49 -22.51 -8.07
CA CYS A 6 -2.52 -22.89 -9.50
C CYS A 6 -1.24 -23.64 -9.93
N LEU A 7 -1.33 -24.43 -11.01
CA LEU A 7 -0.17 -25.00 -11.74
C LEU A 7 0.31 -24.01 -12.83
N GLY A 8 1.55 -24.13 -13.31
CA GLY A 8 2.09 -23.29 -14.41
C GLY A 8 1.34 -23.46 -15.76
N GLY A 9 1.27 -22.41 -16.59
CA GLY A 9 0.52 -22.37 -17.88
C GLY A 9 -0.03 -20.97 -18.27
N ASP A 10 -1.06 -20.81 -19.12
CA ASP A 10 -1.71 -19.50 -19.39
C ASP A 10 -3.17 -19.48 -18.85
N PHE A 11 -3.59 -18.42 -18.14
CA PHE A 11 -4.83 -18.40 -17.32
C PHE A 11 -6.19 -18.66 -18.00
N PRO A 12 -6.43 -18.45 -19.32
CA PRO A 12 -7.73 -18.85 -19.88
C PRO A 12 -7.95 -20.38 -19.81
N GLN A 13 -6.91 -21.16 -19.52
CA GLN A 13 -6.92 -22.63 -19.49
C GLN A 13 -6.43 -23.21 -18.14
N ARG A 14 -6.18 -22.38 -17.09
CA ARG A 14 -5.73 -22.87 -15.77
C ARG A 14 -6.91 -23.03 -14.80
N PRO A 15 -7.35 -24.25 -14.45
CA PRO A 15 -8.26 -24.42 -13.32
C PRO A 15 -7.53 -24.10 -12.01
N PHE A 16 -8.22 -23.46 -11.06
CA PHE A 16 -7.74 -23.39 -9.67
C PHE A 16 -7.59 -24.82 -9.14
N LEU A 17 -6.41 -25.17 -8.64
CA LEU A 17 -6.15 -26.49 -8.07
C LEU A 17 -6.84 -26.63 -6.70
N LEU A 18 -6.90 -25.52 -5.95
CA LEU A 18 -7.58 -25.40 -4.67
C LEU A 18 -8.07 -23.96 -4.50
N ALA A 19 -9.31 -23.80 -4.06
CA ALA A 19 -9.85 -22.53 -3.58
C ALA A 19 -10.79 -22.83 -2.40
N ARG A 20 -10.42 -22.43 -1.18
CA ARG A 20 -11.23 -22.72 0.03
C ARG A 20 -11.20 -21.56 1.02
N GLY A 21 -12.35 -21.36 1.67
CA GLY A 21 -12.52 -20.46 2.80
C GLY A 21 -12.78 -21.24 4.10
N TYR A 22 -12.31 -20.70 5.22
CA TYR A 22 -12.42 -21.30 6.55
C TYR A 22 -12.81 -20.23 7.58
N GLY A 23 -13.69 -20.60 8.51
CA GLY A 23 -14.20 -19.72 9.57
C GLY A 23 -15.38 -18.86 9.12
N TRP A 24 -15.62 -17.78 9.84
CA TRP A 24 -16.75 -16.87 9.62
C TRP A 24 -16.29 -15.53 9.03
N ALA A 25 -16.93 -15.11 7.94
CA ALA A 25 -16.85 -13.75 7.40
C ALA A 25 -17.61 -12.77 8.29
N ASP A 26 -18.71 -13.21 8.90
CA ASP A 26 -19.43 -12.52 9.97
C ASP A 26 -19.84 -13.56 11.04
N ARG A 27 -19.23 -13.44 12.22
CA ARG A 27 -19.47 -14.33 13.36
C ARG A 27 -20.84 -14.16 13.97
N GLU A 28 -21.40 -12.94 13.94
CA GLU A 28 -22.70 -12.65 14.55
C GLU A 28 -23.84 -13.22 13.69
N ASN A 29 -23.66 -13.20 12.37
CA ASN A 29 -24.64 -13.70 11.40
C ASN A 29 -24.38 -15.12 10.92
N LEU A 30 -23.33 -15.78 11.43
CA LEU A 30 -22.90 -17.12 10.98
C LEU A 30 -22.70 -17.17 9.46
N GLU A 31 -22.10 -16.12 8.89
CA GLU A 31 -21.77 -16.05 7.48
C GLU A 31 -20.39 -16.69 7.25
N PRO A 32 -20.29 -17.80 6.49
CA PRO A 32 -19.01 -18.47 6.29
C PRO A 32 -18.06 -17.65 5.41
N VAL A 33 -16.75 -17.81 5.61
CA VAL A 33 -15.75 -17.29 4.66
C VAL A 33 -15.80 -18.10 3.38
N HIS A 34 -15.88 -17.40 2.24
CA HIS A 34 -15.73 -17.97 0.90
C HIS A 34 -14.35 -17.62 0.30
N PRO A 35 -13.86 -18.36 -0.71
CA PRO A 35 -12.57 -18.07 -1.35
C PRO A 35 -12.49 -16.69 -2.03
N ASP A 36 -13.65 -16.14 -2.40
CA ASP A 36 -13.88 -14.82 -3.01
C ASP A 36 -14.27 -13.74 -1.99
N SER A 37 -14.37 -14.06 -0.69
CA SER A 37 -14.54 -13.04 0.35
C SER A 37 -13.35 -12.06 0.35
N LEU A 38 -13.64 -10.77 0.45
CA LEU A 38 -12.64 -9.71 0.44
C LEU A 38 -12.10 -9.46 1.84
N PHE A 39 -10.78 -9.38 1.94
CA PHE A 39 -10.04 -9.06 3.15
C PHE A 39 -9.18 -7.82 2.90
N ARG A 40 -9.04 -6.95 3.90
CA ARG A 40 -7.97 -5.95 3.96
C ARG A 40 -6.63 -6.69 3.87
N ILE A 41 -5.87 -6.41 2.82
CA ILE A 41 -4.58 -7.05 2.56
C ILE A 41 -3.40 -6.26 3.12
N GLY A 42 -3.67 -5.10 3.75
CA GLY A 42 -2.67 -4.27 4.40
C GLY A 42 -1.49 -3.98 3.48
N SER A 43 -0.28 -4.20 3.96
CA SER A 43 0.96 -3.85 3.24
C SER A 43 1.20 -4.63 1.94
N VAL A 44 0.43 -5.69 1.64
CA VAL A 44 0.42 -6.28 0.29
C VAL A 44 -0.02 -5.25 -0.76
N SER A 45 -0.81 -4.24 -0.37
CA SER A 45 -1.18 -3.08 -1.19
C SER A 45 0.02 -2.40 -1.87
N LYS A 46 1.19 -2.39 -1.22
CA LYS A 46 2.41 -1.77 -1.75
C LYS A 46 2.93 -2.49 -3.00
N VAL A 47 2.68 -3.78 -3.14
CA VAL A 47 3.01 -4.53 -4.34
C VAL A 47 2.16 -4.04 -5.52
N ILE A 48 0.87 -3.78 -5.30
CA ILE A 48 -0.05 -3.25 -6.32
C ILE A 48 0.38 -1.85 -6.74
N THR A 49 0.68 -0.97 -5.79
CA THR A 49 1.20 0.38 -6.06
C THR A 49 2.53 0.35 -6.81
N THR A 50 3.43 -0.57 -6.45
CA THR A 50 4.69 -0.77 -7.18
C THR A 50 4.41 -1.06 -8.65
N VAL A 51 3.51 -2.01 -8.93
CA VAL A 51 3.16 -2.39 -10.30
C VAL A 51 2.52 -1.22 -11.06
N ALA A 52 1.68 -0.42 -10.41
CA ALA A 52 1.08 0.77 -11.01
C ALA A 52 2.13 1.81 -11.41
N VAL A 53 3.13 2.07 -10.55
CA VAL A 53 4.22 3.01 -10.85
C VAL A 53 5.11 2.46 -11.96
N LEU A 54 5.46 1.18 -11.92
CA LEU A 54 6.25 0.54 -12.97
C LEU A 54 5.50 0.52 -14.31
N LYS A 55 4.16 0.42 -14.30
CA LYS A 55 3.34 0.55 -15.50
C LYS A 55 3.45 1.95 -16.11
N LEU A 56 3.35 3.00 -15.29
CA LEU A 56 3.57 4.38 -15.75
C LEU A 56 4.97 4.58 -16.34
N ILE A 57 6.00 3.97 -15.74
CA ILE A 57 7.38 4.01 -16.26
C ILE A 57 7.50 3.24 -17.58
N GLN A 58 6.88 2.06 -17.67
CA GLN A 58 6.82 1.26 -18.90
C GLN A 58 6.19 2.06 -20.05
N ASP A 59 5.16 2.84 -19.73
CA ASP A 59 4.44 3.67 -20.69
C ASP A 59 5.15 5.03 -20.93
N ASN A 60 6.42 5.16 -20.53
CA ASN A 60 7.28 6.33 -20.68
C ASN A 60 6.73 7.62 -20.03
N ARG A 61 5.90 7.50 -19.00
CA ARG A 61 5.26 8.64 -18.31
C ARG A 61 6.10 9.18 -17.14
N ALA A 62 7.06 8.40 -16.68
CA ALA A 62 8.02 8.75 -15.64
C ALA A 62 9.29 7.92 -15.81
N SER A 63 10.34 8.23 -15.04
CA SER A 63 11.54 7.40 -14.95
C SER A 63 11.91 7.08 -13.51
N LEU A 64 12.55 5.93 -13.28
CA LEU A 64 12.94 5.50 -11.93
C LEU A 64 13.79 6.55 -11.19
N ASP A 65 14.69 7.20 -11.90
CA ASP A 65 15.63 8.16 -11.31
C ASP A 65 15.12 9.60 -11.35
N GLN A 66 13.86 9.81 -11.76
CA GLN A 66 13.20 11.12 -11.71
C GLN A 66 13.01 11.55 -10.25
N PRO A 67 13.45 12.76 -9.86
CA PRO A 67 13.15 13.29 -8.54
C PRO A 67 11.64 13.50 -8.37
N VAL A 68 11.05 12.95 -7.31
CA VAL A 68 9.59 12.78 -7.18
C VAL A 68 8.85 14.12 -7.15
N PHE A 69 9.43 15.15 -6.52
CA PHE A 69 8.83 16.48 -6.42
C PHE A 69 8.92 17.29 -7.72
N THR A 70 9.54 16.76 -8.78
CA THR A 70 9.37 17.31 -10.13
C THR A 70 8.04 16.89 -10.76
N ILE A 71 7.48 15.75 -10.33
CA ILE A 71 6.15 15.27 -10.73
C ILE A 71 5.10 15.94 -9.84
N LEU A 72 5.30 15.91 -8.52
CA LEU A 72 4.43 16.52 -7.51
C LEU A 72 4.77 18.00 -7.28
N ASN A 73 4.93 18.75 -8.38
CA ASN A 73 5.45 20.12 -8.37
C ASN A 73 4.46 21.19 -7.85
N ASP A 74 3.22 20.81 -7.60
CA ASP A 74 2.16 21.61 -6.99
C ASP A 74 2.07 21.43 -5.47
N LEU A 75 2.85 20.51 -4.89
CA LEU A 75 2.97 20.38 -3.44
C LEU A 75 4.05 21.32 -2.91
N SER A 76 3.79 21.89 -1.73
CA SER A 76 4.72 22.75 -1.02
C SER A 76 4.86 22.32 0.45
N PRO A 77 6.03 22.45 1.07
CA PRO A 77 6.23 22.07 2.47
C PRO A 77 5.34 22.90 3.41
N LEU A 78 4.71 22.27 4.41
CA LEU A 78 3.90 23.00 5.41
C LEU A 78 4.72 24.03 6.20
N SER A 79 6.01 23.75 6.39
CA SER A 79 6.94 24.67 7.04
C SER A 79 7.34 25.88 6.18
N GLY A 80 6.91 25.93 4.91
CA GLY A 80 7.30 26.95 3.93
C GLY A 80 8.66 26.71 3.27
N GLN A 81 9.49 25.81 3.80
CA GLN A 81 10.82 25.51 3.25
C GLN A 81 11.03 24.00 3.08
N MET A 82 11.58 23.60 1.93
CA MET A 82 11.94 22.21 1.69
C MET A 82 13.23 21.88 2.42
N ALA A 83 13.26 20.77 3.16
CA ALA A 83 14.45 20.32 3.85
C ALA A 83 15.55 19.90 2.87
N ARG A 84 16.80 20.01 3.32
CA ARG A 84 17.98 19.72 2.50
C ARG A 84 17.91 18.33 1.88
N ASN A 85 18.19 18.24 0.58
CA ASN A 85 18.23 17.03 -0.25
C ASN A 85 16.87 16.29 -0.42
N VAL A 86 15.76 16.80 0.12
CA VAL A 86 14.43 16.21 -0.14
C VAL A 86 14.07 16.29 -1.62
N ASN A 87 14.47 17.36 -2.31
CA ASN A 87 14.32 17.50 -3.76
C ASN A 87 15.09 16.47 -4.59
N GLN A 88 16.00 15.69 -3.98
CA GLN A 88 16.78 14.64 -4.66
C GLN A 88 16.15 13.25 -4.50
N VAL A 89 15.08 13.11 -3.71
CA VAL A 89 14.40 11.83 -3.52
C VAL A 89 13.74 11.42 -4.84
N THR A 90 14.10 10.25 -5.37
CA THR A 90 13.60 9.73 -6.65
C THR A 90 12.48 8.71 -6.50
N LEU A 91 11.77 8.39 -7.59
CA LEU A 91 10.82 7.28 -7.62
C LEU A 91 11.46 5.95 -7.20
N ARG A 92 12.69 5.68 -7.64
CA ARG A 92 13.47 4.51 -7.24
C ARG A 92 13.67 4.48 -5.73
N ASN A 93 14.00 5.62 -5.11
CA ASN A 93 14.21 5.68 -3.67
C ASN A 93 12.92 5.38 -2.90
N LEU A 94 11.77 5.87 -3.37
CA LEU A 94 10.49 5.56 -2.74
C LEU A 94 10.15 4.07 -2.87
N LEU A 95 10.22 3.52 -4.09
CA LEU A 95 9.95 2.11 -4.39
C LEU A 95 10.85 1.18 -3.58
N GLN A 96 12.14 1.50 -3.45
CA GLN A 96 13.10 0.68 -2.71
C GLN A 96 13.13 0.95 -1.20
N MET A 97 12.20 1.75 -0.67
CA MET A 97 12.17 2.11 0.75
C MET A 97 13.50 2.71 1.24
N SER A 98 14.07 3.61 0.45
CA SER A 98 15.38 4.23 0.68
C SER A 98 15.35 5.75 0.53
N SER A 99 14.22 6.37 0.88
CA SER A 99 13.96 7.81 0.68
C SER A 99 14.78 8.73 1.60
N GLY A 100 15.32 8.20 2.70
CA GLY A 100 16.09 8.97 3.68
C GLY A 100 15.33 9.29 4.96
N TRP A 101 14.01 9.06 5.00
CA TRP A 101 13.22 9.22 6.23
C TRP A 101 13.20 7.93 7.06
N TYR A 102 13.53 8.03 8.34
CA TYR A 102 13.27 6.98 9.32
C TYR A 102 11.89 7.18 9.94
N THR A 103 10.88 6.47 9.42
CA THR A 103 9.51 6.53 9.95
C THR A 103 9.39 5.96 11.37
N GLN A 104 10.33 5.11 11.79
CA GLN A 104 10.44 4.68 13.21
C GLN A 104 10.67 5.86 14.18
N VAL A 105 11.13 7.00 13.66
CA VAL A 105 11.33 8.25 14.42
C VAL A 105 10.24 9.28 14.07
N ILE A 106 9.79 9.32 12.81
CA ILE A 106 8.83 10.29 12.29
C ILE A 106 7.88 9.65 11.26
N ASP A 107 6.82 8.94 11.69
CA ASP A 107 5.79 8.44 10.78
C ASP A 107 4.57 9.37 10.78
N PRO A 108 4.27 10.09 9.68
CA PRO A 108 3.03 10.87 9.59
C PRO A 108 1.81 10.00 9.33
N MET A 109 1.99 8.75 8.91
CA MET A 109 0.88 7.87 8.50
C MET A 109 0.21 7.17 9.67
N PHE A 110 0.94 7.01 10.78
CA PHE A 110 0.48 6.30 11.97
C PHE A 110 0.81 7.10 13.22
N GLY A 111 -0.19 7.31 14.09
CA GLY A 111 -0.01 7.95 15.38
C GLY A 111 0.65 7.02 16.42
N PRO A 112 1.08 7.56 17.57
CA PRO A 112 1.01 8.97 17.95
C PRO A 112 2.06 9.84 17.22
N TRP A 113 1.67 11.08 16.87
CA TRP A 113 2.57 12.02 16.20
C TRP A 113 3.39 12.86 17.20
N SER A 114 4.63 13.18 16.83
CA SER A 114 5.49 14.03 17.67
C SER A 114 4.93 15.46 17.82
N SER A 115 5.27 16.15 18.90
CA SER A 115 4.87 17.55 19.14
C SER A 115 5.21 18.49 17.98
N ARG A 116 6.37 18.26 17.34
CA ARG A 116 6.78 19.00 16.14
C ARG A 116 5.84 18.77 14.96
N MET A 117 5.34 17.54 14.77
CA MET A 117 4.38 17.25 13.71
C MET A 117 3.02 17.85 14.03
N LEU A 118 2.54 17.71 15.27
CA LEU A 118 1.29 18.30 15.72
C LEU A 118 1.27 19.83 15.53
N TYR A 119 2.38 20.51 15.79
CA TYR A 119 2.52 21.95 15.53
C TYR A 119 2.22 22.32 14.07
N TYR A 120 2.75 21.58 13.10
CA TYR A 120 2.52 21.86 11.67
C TYR A 120 1.19 21.31 11.16
N LEU A 121 0.67 20.26 11.78
CA LEU A 121 -0.63 19.67 11.42
C LEU A 121 -1.80 20.53 11.88
N ASN A 122 -1.64 21.32 12.94
CA ASN A 122 -2.65 22.27 13.42
C ASN A 122 -4.04 21.63 13.55
N ASP A 123 -4.13 20.57 14.35
CA ASP A 123 -5.33 19.74 14.58
C ASP A 123 -5.88 18.96 13.37
N ASN A 124 -5.21 19.01 12.20
CA ASN A 124 -5.53 18.15 11.06
C ASN A 124 -4.97 16.73 11.26
N ILE A 125 -5.61 15.98 12.15
CA ILE A 125 -5.24 14.61 12.52
C ILE A 125 -6.42 13.63 12.36
N PRO A 126 -6.18 12.42 11.84
CA PRO A 126 -4.97 12.01 11.10
C PRO A 126 -4.82 12.83 9.81
N PRO A 127 -3.58 13.19 9.40
CA PRO A 127 -3.37 13.89 8.14
C PRO A 127 -3.78 13.01 6.96
N ASP A 128 -4.27 13.61 5.89
CA ASP A 128 -4.34 12.93 4.60
C ASP A 128 -2.94 12.78 3.97
N CYS A 129 -2.84 12.05 2.88
CA CYS A 129 -1.55 11.72 2.29
C CYS A 129 -0.86 12.94 1.67
N VAL A 130 -1.63 13.90 1.17
CA VAL A 130 -1.10 15.17 0.66
C VAL A 130 -0.46 15.96 1.82
N THR A 131 -1.20 16.14 2.91
CA THR A 131 -0.75 16.83 4.13
C THR A 131 0.48 16.15 4.72
N ALA A 132 0.49 14.81 4.78
CA ALA A 132 1.64 14.05 5.26
C ALA A 132 2.88 14.21 4.37
N ALA A 133 2.71 14.21 3.04
CA ALA A 133 3.81 14.48 2.12
C ALA A 133 4.34 15.91 2.30
N GLN A 134 3.46 16.91 2.35
CA GLN A 134 3.82 18.32 2.57
C GLN A 134 4.50 18.56 3.92
N LEU A 135 4.05 17.88 4.98
CA LEU A 135 4.72 17.91 6.29
C LEU A 135 6.16 17.40 6.17
N MET A 136 6.34 16.24 5.55
CA MET A 136 7.63 15.56 5.48
C MET A 136 8.60 16.20 4.49
N MET A 137 8.10 16.97 3.53
CA MET A 137 8.95 17.83 2.69
C MET A 137 9.77 18.83 3.50
N GLY A 138 9.27 19.27 4.66
CA GLY A 138 9.96 20.19 5.58
C GLY A 138 10.79 19.48 6.67
N MET A 139 10.75 18.14 6.73
CA MET A 139 11.46 17.36 7.74
C MET A 139 12.82 16.88 7.22
N PRO A 140 13.90 16.95 8.03
CA PRO A 140 15.22 16.53 7.61
C PRO A 140 15.25 15.02 7.29
N LEU A 141 16.04 14.66 6.29
CA LEU A 141 16.40 13.27 6.02
C LEU A 141 17.40 12.78 7.08
N GLN A 142 17.20 11.56 7.58
CA GLN A 142 18.12 10.91 8.54
C GLN A 142 19.30 10.24 7.85
N PHE A 143 19.18 9.93 6.55
CA PHE A 143 20.26 9.39 5.73
C PHE A 143 20.14 9.83 4.28
N ARG A 144 21.23 9.72 3.51
CA ARG A 144 21.24 10.08 2.08
C ARG A 144 20.30 9.16 1.29
N PRO A 145 19.40 9.69 0.43
CA PRO A 145 18.54 8.85 -0.40
C PRO A 145 19.33 7.79 -1.18
N GLY A 146 18.80 6.57 -1.25
CA GLY A 146 19.40 5.46 -1.98
C GLY A 146 20.60 4.80 -1.30
N THR A 147 20.90 5.11 -0.04
CA THR A 147 22.05 4.51 0.68
C THR A 147 21.69 3.48 1.72
N GLN A 148 20.45 3.48 2.22
CA GLN A 148 20.00 2.58 3.28
C GLN A 148 18.53 2.23 3.08
N TYR A 149 18.13 1.09 3.67
CA TYR A 149 16.73 0.67 3.73
C TYR A 149 16.06 1.18 5.02
N SER A 150 14.86 1.74 4.88
CA SER A 150 13.94 1.98 5.99
C SER A 150 12.50 1.81 5.52
N TYR A 151 11.82 0.84 6.11
CA TYR A 151 10.41 0.57 5.79
C TYR A 151 9.56 1.81 6.05
N SER A 152 8.82 2.28 5.05
CA SER A 152 8.09 3.55 5.11
C SER A 152 6.75 3.47 4.38
N ASN A 153 5.65 3.66 5.12
CA ASN A 153 4.32 3.80 4.54
C ASN A 153 4.19 5.11 3.77
N LEU A 154 4.80 6.18 4.28
CA LEU A 154 4.87 7.48 3.61
C LEU A 154 5.42 7.37 2.19
N ASN A 155 6.44 6.54 1.96
CA ASN A 155 6.98 6.37 0.61
C ASN A 155 5.92 5.88 -0.37
N TYR A 156 5.06 4.97 0.07
CA TYR A 156 3.99 4.41 -0.77
C TYR A 156 2.78 5.32 -0.87
N CYS A 157 2.47 6.09 0.17
CA CYS A 157 1.54 7.22 0.08
C CYS A 157 1.99 8.21 -1.02
N ILE A 158 3.25 8.65 -1.02
CA ILE A 158 3.79 9.56 -2.05
C ILE A 158 3.74 8.92 -3.45
N LEU A 159 4.05 7.62 -3.57
CA LEU A 159 3.88 6.90 -4.85
C LEU A 159 2.42 6.86 -5.33
N GLY A 160 1.46 6.74 -4.42
CA GLY A 160 0.04 6.90 -4.73
C GLY A 160 -0.29 8.29 -5.27
N LEU A 161 0.28 9.36 -4.70
CA LEU A 161 0.13 10.72 -5.22
C LEU A 161 0.76 10.88 -6.61
N VAL A 162 1.90 10.23 -6.87
CA VAL A 162 2.51 10.19 -8.21
C VAL A 162 1.57 9.55 -9.22
N VAL A 163 0.97 8.41 -8.87
CA VAL A 163 -0.02 7.75 -9.73
C VAL A 163 -1.23 8.67 -9.96
N ASN A 164 -1.74 9.34 -8.93
CA ASN A 164 -2.80 10.34 -9.08
C ASN A 164 -2.44 11.45 -10.07
N LYS A 165 -1.28 12.08 -9.87
CA LYS A 165 -0.80 13.20 -10.69
C LYS A 165 -0.54 12.81 -12.14
N LEU A 166 -0.12 11.58 -12.38
CA LEU A 166 0.09 11.08 -13.74
C LEU A 166 -1.22 10.57 -14.34
N ALA A 167 -2.07 9.85 -13.62
CA ALA A 167 -3.33 9.33 -14.16
C ALA A 167 -4.43 10.40 -14.33
N GLY A 168 -4.35 11.53 -13.63
CA GLY A 168 -5.33 12.61 -13.66
C GLY A 168 -4.78 13.91 -13.05
N THR A 169 -5.67 14.83 -12.67
CA THR A 169 -5.28 16.18 -12.19
C THR A 169 -5.53 16.43 -10.70
N ASN A 170 -6.12 15.48 -9.96
CA ASN A 170 -6.41 15.63 -8.54
C ASN A 170 -5.75 14.52 -7.69
N TYR A 171 -5.63 14.77 -6.39
CA TYR A 171 -5.09 13.81 -5.41
C TYR A 171 -6.18 12.96 -4.74
N ASP A 172 -7.34 12.78 -5.39
CA ASP A 172 -8.41 11.89 -4.89
C ASP A 172 -7.96 10.42 -4.99
N TYR A 173 -8.16 9.64 -3.93
CA TYR A 173 -7.87 8.20 -3.93
C TYR A 173 -8.58 7.45 -5.06
N LYS A 174 -9.75 7.92 -5.52
CA LYS A 174 -10.48 7.32 -6.64
C LYS A 174 -9.69 7.39 -7.95
N THR A 175 -8.91 8.44 -8.18
CA THR A 175 -8.09 8.57 -9.39
C THR A 175 -7.03 7.47 -9.42
N TYR A 176 -6.36 7.25 -8.29
CA TYR A 176 -5.42 6.15 -8.08
C TYR A 176 -6.12 4.79 -8.23
N GLU A 177 -7.25 4.58 -7.55
CA GLU A 177 -7.97 3.32 -7.58
C GLU A 177 -8.40 2.96 -9.00
N ASN A 178 -8.95 3.92 -9.75
CA ASN A 178 -9.38 3.74 -11.13
C ASN A 178 -8.21 3.40 -12.05
N TYR A 179 -7.07 4.10 -11.91
CA TYR A 179 -5.88 3.77 -12.68
C TYR A 179 -5.40 2.35 -12.41
N VAL A 180 -5.31 1.95 -11.14
CA VAL A 180 -4.91 0.60 -10.76
C VAL A 180 -5.90 -0.43 -11.30
N LYS A 181 -7.21 -0.21 -11.16
CA LYS A 181 -8.24 -1.09 -11.70
C LYS A 181 -8.08 -1.30 -13.21
N GLN A 182 -7.85 -0.23 -13.96
CA GLN A 182 -7.76 -0.29 -15.42
C GLN A 182 -6.42 -0.83 -15.92
N ALA A 183 -5.30 -0.33 -15.39
CA ALA A 183 -3.97 -0.59 -15.94
C ALA A 183 -3.29 -1.82 -15.32
N VAL A 184 -3.72 -2.23 -14.12
CA VAL A 184 -3.07 -3.31 -13.35
C VAL A 184 -3.99 -4.52 -13.15
N LEU A 185 -5.22 -4.30 -12.70
CA LEU A 185 -6.11 -5.39 -12.28
C LEU A 185 -6.92 -5.99 -13.45
N ALA A 186 -7.49 -5.14 -14.31
CA ALA A 186 -8.29 -5.60 -15.46
C ALA A 186 -7.52 -6.50 -16.44
N PRO A 187 -6.24 -6.26 -16.77
CA PRO A 187 -5.45 -7.17 -17.62
C PRO A 187 -5.31 -8.60 -17.06
N ALA A 188 -5.42 -8.76 -15.73
CA ALA A 188 -5.42 -10.05 -15.05
C ALA A 188 -6.83 -10.61 -14.78
N GLY A 189 -7.89 -9.97 -15.29
CA GLY A 189 -9.27 -10.40 -15.08
C GLY A 189 -9.74 -10.26 -13.62
N ILE A 190 -9.22 -9.26 -12.91
CA ILE A 190 -9.60 -8.94 -11.53
C ILE A 190 -10.56 -7.75 -11.54
N THR A 191 -11.73 -7.92 -10.94
CA THR A 191 -12.81 -6.91 -10.93
C THR A 191 -13.34 -6.57 -9.54
N SER A 192 -13.03 -7.39 -8.53
CA SER A 192 -13.56 -7.31 -7.17
C SER A 192 -12.70 -6.46 -6.22
N MET A 193 -11.41 -6.29 -6.51
CA MET A 193 -10.51 -5.50 -5.67
C MET A 193 -10.85 -4.00 -5.72
N GLN A 194 -10.80 -3.35 -4.56
CA GLN A 194 -11.02 -1.89 -4.40
C GLN A 194 -10.35 -1.37 -3.11
N ILE A 195 -10.34 -0.06 -2.90
CA ILE A 195 -9.93 0.52 -1.61
C ILE A 195 -11.06 0.31 -0.60
N GLY A 196 -10.74 -0.33 0.52
CA GLY A 196 -11.66 -0.54 1.63
C GLY A 196 -11.93 0.75 2.40
N ASP A 197 -13.15 0.91 2.89
CA ASP A 197 -13.49 2.02 3.77
C ASP A 197 -13.14 1.70 5.24
N THR A 198 -12.99 2.73 6.05
CA THR A 198 -12.52 2.60 7.43
C THR A 198 -13.64 2.22 8.39
N LEU A 199 -14.87 2.68 8.13
CA LEU A 199 -16.01 2.52 9.04
C LEU A 199 -16.85 1.28 8.70
N PRO A 200 -17.40 0.55 9.69
CA PRO A 200 -18.14 -0.69 9.44
C PRO A 200 -19.36 -0.50 8.52
N GLN A 201 -20.07 0.63 8.64
CA GLN A 201 -21.23 0.95 7.81
C GLN A 201 -20.88 1.19 6.34
N ASN A 202 -19.62 1.48 6.04
CA ASN A 202 -19.10 1.69 4.70
C ASN A 202 -18.36 0.46 4.15
N ARG A 203 -18.41 -0.68 4.86
CA ARG A 203 -17.80 -1.95 4.45
C ARG A 203 -18.29 -2.34 3.06
N ALA A 204 -17.37 -2.76 2.20
CA ALA A 204 -17.71 -3.15 0.84
C ALA A 204 -18.56 -4.43 0.81
N PRO A 205 -19.43 -4.60 -0.21
CA PRO A 205 -20.07 -5.89 -0.47
C PRO A 205 -19.04 -7.01 -0.60
N GLY A 206 -19.24 -8.12 0.10
CA GLY A 206 -18.33 -9.26 0.11
C GLY A 206 -17.07 -9.08 0.96
N GLU A 207 -16.84 -7.91 1.58
CA GLU A 207 -15.77 -7.71 2.55
C GLU A 207 -16.13 -8.34 3.89
N VAL A 208 -15.20 -9.06 4.52
CA VAL A 208 -15.42 -9.68 5.82
C VAL A 208 -15.54 -8.65 6.95
N LYS A 209 -16.15 -9.07 8.06
CA LYS A 209 -16.14 -8.30 9.29
C LYS A 209 -14.82 -8.53 10.03
N TYR A 210 -14.15 -7.45 10.41
CA TYR A 210 -12.91 -7.55 11.19
C TYR A 210 -13.25 -7.71 12.67
N TYR A 211 -12.39 -8.45 13.38
CA TYR A 211 -12.48 -8.69 14.82
C TYR A 211 -11.12 -8.41 15.45
N ARG A 212 -11.10 -7.78 16.63
CA ARG A 212 -9.85 -7.62 17.39
C ARG A 212 -9.42 -8.98 17.94
N TYR A 213 -8.13 -9.28 17.83
CA TYR A 213 -7.60 -10.47 18.48
C TYR A 213 -7.74 -10.32 20.00
N GLY A 214 -8.49 -11.23 20.63
CA GLY A 214 -8.74 -11.22 22.08
C GLY A 214 -10.01 -10.50 22.56
N SER A 215 -10.80 -9.85 21.69
CA SER A 215 -12.10 -9.29 22.11
C SER A 215 -13.15 -10.39 22.22
N THR A 216 -13.82 -10.49 23.36
CA THR A 216 -14.98 -11.38 23.53
C THR A 216 -16.26 -10.65 23.09
N ARG A 217 -17.36 -11.39 22.90
CA ARG A 217 -18.64 -10.90 22.36
C ARG A 217 -19.25 -9.69 23.11
N ALA A 218 -18.75 -9.36 24.31
CA ALA A 218 -19.25 -8.29 25.17
C ALA A 218 -18.68 -6.90 24.84
N ASP A 219 -17.56 -6.80 24.11
CA ASP A 219 -16.84 -5.52 23.92
C ASP A 219 -17.44 -4.63 22.81
N ALA A 220 -18.47 -5.10 22.10
CA ALA A 220 -19.04 -4.41 20.94
C ALA A 220 -20.07 -3.31 21.27
N ASN A 221 -20.52 -3.19 22.53
CA ASN A 221 -21.71 -2.40 22.87
C ASN A 221 -21.47 -1.07 23.63
N ASN A 222 -20.24 -0.72 24.01
CA ASN A 222 -19.98 0.47 24.83
C ASN A 222 -18.94 1.39 24.19
N ALA A 223 -19.39 2.32 23.33
CA ALA A 223 -18.53 3.38 22.82
C ALA A 223 -19.32 4.64 22.46
N VAL A 224 -19.80 5.40 23.46
CA VAL A 224 -20.18 6.80 23.25
C VAL A 224 -19.85 7.57 24.52
N ASP A 225 -18.74 8.31 24.51
CA ASP A 225 -18.65 9.70 24.96
C ASP A 225 -17.19 10.19 24.88
N ASN A 226 -16.99 11.25 24.07
CA ASN A 226 -15.80 12.09 23.93
C ASN A 226 -14.53 11.52 23.23
N MET A 227 -14.60 11.57 21.89
CA MET A 227 -13.60 12.10 20.94
C MET A 227 -12.11 12.01 21.34
N ALA A 228 -11.56 10.79 21.34
CA ALA A 228 -10.12 10.44 21.29
C ALA A 228 -9.91 8.95 21.63
N LYS A 229 -10.94 8.25 22.09
CA LYS A 229 -10.90 6.84 22.48
C LYS A 229 -12.08 6.08 21.89
N ILE A 230 -11.85 5.30 20.85
CA ILE A 230 -12.51 4.01 20.74
C ILE A 230 -11.40 2.97 20.89
N ASP A 231 -11.11 2.63 22.14
CA ASP A 231 -10.43 1.37 22.43
C ASP A 231 -11.40 0.24 22.10
N GLY A 232 -11.02 -0.68 21.21
CA GLY A 232 -11.69 -1.99 21.13
C GLY A 232 -12.25 -2.44 19.78
N LEU A 233 -12.37 -1.59 18.76
CA LEU A 233 -12.95 -2.00 17.47
C LEU A 233 -11.91 -1.93 16.32
N PRO A 234 -11.89 -2.92 15.40
CA PRO A 234 -10.93 -3.01 14.28
C PRO A 234 -11.21 -2.03 13.12
N TYR A 235 -12.12 -1.08 13.35
CA TYR A 235 -12.56 -0.06 12.41
C TYR A 235 -12.39 1.30 13.07
N GLY A 236 -11.76 2.25 12.38
CA GLY A 236 -11.66 3.63 12.87
C GLY A 236 -10.65 3.86 13.99
N GLU A 237 -9.53 3.14 14.03
CA GLU A 237 -8.40 3.57 14.87
C GLU A 237 -8.02 5.00 14.46
N ALA A 238 -8.26 5.98 15.33
CA ALA A 238 -8.02 7.41 15.11
C ALA A 238 -6.53 7.76 14.87
N GLN A 239 -5.67 6.74 14.82
CA GLN A 239 -4.23 6.82 14.62
C GLN A 239 -3.82 6.38 13.21
N ILE A 240 -4.77 6.14 12.31
CA ILE A 240 -4.51 5.65 10.96
C ILE A 240 -5.13 6.60 9.94
N LEU A 241 -4.36 6.94 8.89
CA LEU A 241 -4.87 7.71 7.75
C LEU A 241 -6.12 7.04 7.16
N GLN A 242 -7.21 7.79 7.00
CA GLN A 242 -8.46 7.24 6.47
C GLN A 242 -8.22 6.56 5.10
N LYS A 243 -8.63 5.29 5.00
CA LYS A 243 -8.49 4.40 3.83
C LYS A 243 -7.09 3.87 3.52
N ASN A 244 -5.99 4.42 4.07
CA ASN A 244 -4.60 3.97 3.80
C ASN A 244 -4.33 3.61 2.32
N PHE A 245 -4.88 4.37 1.37
CA PHE A 245 -5.19 3.87 0.02
C PHE A 245 -4.04 3.08 -0.64
N SER A 246 -2.93 3.74 -1.00
CA SER A 246 -1.87 3.14 -1.81
C SER A 246 -0.85 2.32 -1.01
N ASP A 247 -0.78 2.47 0.30
CA ASP A 247 0.18 1.78 1.15
C ASP A 247 -0.43 0.61 1.93
N GLY A 248 -1.76 0.58 2.11
CA GLY A 248 -2.43 -0.43 2.94
C GLY A 248 -3.91 -0.69 2.67
N GLY A 249 -4.53 0.04 1.74
CA GLY A 249 -5.98 0.24 1.68
C GLY A 249 -6.74 -0.76 0.83
N TRP A 250 -6.05 -1.57 0.03
CA TRP A 250 -6.74 -2.54 -0.84
C TRP A 250 -7.42 -3.63 -0.01
N ILE A 251 -8.61 -4.01 -0.47
CA ILE A 251 -9.26 -5.26 -0.10
C ILE A 251 -9.18 -6.22 -1.29
N ALA A 252 -8.92 -7.49 -1.03
CA ALA A 252 -8.78 -8.52 -2.05
C ALA A 252 -9.23 -9.88 -1.54
N SER A 253 -9.68 -10.73 -2.45
CA SER A 253 -9.87 -12.15 -2.17
C SER A 253 -8.59 -12.96 -2.40
N ALA A 254 -8.57 -14.22 -1.94
CA ALA A 254 -7.48 -15.13 -2.25
C ALA A 254 -7.39 -15.40 -3.76
N ILE A 255 -8.54 -15.49 -4.44
CA ILE A 255 -8.63 -15.66 -5.90
C ILE A 255 -7.99 -14.47 -6.64
N ASP A 256 -8.25 -13.25 -6.18
CA ASP A 256 -7.72 -12.04 -6.81
C ASP A 256 -6.19 -11.98 -6.73
N LEU A 257 -5.62 -12.31 -5.57
CA LEU A 257 -4.18 -12.33 -5.40
C LEU A 257 -3.50 -13.38 -6.30
N VAL A 258 -4.12 -14.54 -6.50
CA VAL A 258 -3.59 -15.55 -7.44
C VAL A 258 -3.66 -15.08 -8.88
N LYS A 259 -4.79 -14.47 -9.30
CA LYS A 259 -4.90 -13.85 -10.62
C LYS A 259 -3.85 -12.76 -10.84
N PHE A 260 -3.58 -11.96 -9.81
CA PHE A 260 -2.60 -10.88 -9.87
C PHE A 260 -1.18 -11.44 -10.08
N LEU A 261 -0.81 -12.46 -9.30
CA LEU A 261 0.47 -13.17 -9.46
C LEU A 261 0.58 -13.82 -10.84
N ASP A 262 -0.50 -14.42 -11.35
CA ASP A 262 -0.49 -14.98 -12.70
C ASP A 262 -0.28 -13.91 -13.77
N GLY A 263 -1.01 -12.79 -13.70
CA GLY A 263 -0.90 -11.70 -14.65
C GLY A 263 0.50 -11.07 -14.69
N LEU A 264 1.23 -11.11 -13.58
CA LEU A 264 2.65 -10.75 -13.54
C LEU A 264 3.53 -11.84 -14.17
N SER A 265 3.33 -13.11 -13.82
CA SER A 265 4.13 -14.23 -14.32
C SER A 265 3.98 -14.48 -15.84
N THR A 266 2.83 -14.12 -16.39
CA THR A 266 2.49 -14.24 -17.82
C THR A 266 2.71 -12.92 -18.58
N TYR A 267 3.29 -11.91 -17.92
CA TYR A 267 3.59 -10.60 -18.50
C TYR A 267 2.40 -9.82 -19.06
N LYS A 268 1.17 -10.13 -18.63
CA LYS A 268 -0.06 -9.42 -19.02
C LYS A 268 -0.11 -8.01 -18.45
N ILE A 269 0.49 -7.80 -17.28
CA ILE A 269 0.49 -6.51 -16.58
C ILE A 269 1.75 -5.71 -16.89
N LEU A 270 2.92 -6.30 -16.59
CA LEU A 270 4.26 -5.73 -16.79
C LEU A 270 5.05 -6.58 -17.77
N ASN A 271 5.84 -5.93 -18.62
CA ASN A 271 6.75 -6.61 -19.52
C ASN A 271 7.95 -7.22 -18.77
N PRO A 272 8.73 -8.12 -19.40
CA PRO A 272 9.87 -8.76 -18.75
C PRO A 272 10.93 -7.80 -18.21
N THR A 273 11.13 -6.66 -18.86
CA THR A 273 12.10 -5.64 -18.40
C THR A 273 11.66 -5.03 -17.07
N MET A 274 10.39 -4.65 -16.94
CA MET A 274 9.86 -4.11 -15.69
C MET A 274 9.81 -5.17 -14.59
N MET A 275 9.51 -6.43 -14.92
CA MET A 275 9.61 -7.55 -13.96
C MET A 275 11.03 -7.72 -13.41
N ARG A 276 12.05 -7.68 -14.27
CA ARG A 276 13.46 -7.74 -13.82
C ARG A 276 13.84 -6.55 -12.95
N ILE A 277 13.40 -5.35 -13.30
CA ILE A 277 13.64 -4.13 -12.50
C ILE A 277 13.00 -4.26 -11.12
N MET A 278 11.75 -4.73 -11.06
CA MET A 278 10.99 -4.88 -9.82
C MET A 278 11.67 -5.83 -8.84
N LEU A 279 12.25 -6.91 -9.35
CA LEU A 279 12.87 -7.97 -8.56
C LEU A 279 14.40 -7.80 -8.39
N ALA A 280 15.01 -6.81 -9.06
CA ALA A 280 16.44 -6.57 -8.99
C ALA A 280 16.86 -6.18 -7.56
N ARG A 281 18.00 -6.71 -7.11
CA ARG A 281 18.58 -6.34 -5.81
C ARG A 281 18.94 -4.85 -5.79
N PRO A 282 18.52 -4.09 -4.77
CA PRO A 282 18.97 -2.71 -4.59
C PRO A 282 20.48 -2.63 -4.40
N SER A 283 21.09 -1.50 -4.79
CA SER A 283 22.55 -1.31 -4.73
C SER A 283 23.11 -1.17 -3.32
N PHE A 284 22.26 -0.89 -2.33
CA PHE A 284 22.64 -0.77 -0.92
C PHE A 284 22.43 -2.08 -0.17
N GLN A 285 23.25 -2.30 0.86
CA GLN A 285 23.14 -3.49 1.72
C GLN A 285 21.87 -3.45 2.59
N GLN A 286 21.29 -4.62 2.81
CA GLN A 286 20.14 -4.84 3.69
C GLN A 286 20.51 -5.89 4.75
N LYS A 287 19.94 -5.78 5.96
CA LYS A 287 20.32 -6.61 7.12
C LYS A 287 19.61 -7.97 7.18
N THR A 288 19.01 -8.46 6.10
CA THR A 288 18.14 -9.66 6.09
C THR A 288 18.75 -10.80 5.27
N GLU A 289 18.42 -12.05 5.62
CA GLU A 289 18.66 -13.20 4.75
C GLU A 289 17.79 -13.06 3.48
N GLY A 290 18.41 -12.72 2.35
CA GLY A 290 17.73 -12.34 1.12
C GLY A 290 17.88 -10.84 0.80
N TYR A 291 16.83 -10.23 0.26
CA TYR A 291 16.70 -8.77 0.11
C TYR A 291 15.24 -8.37 -0.16
N SER A 292 14.87 -7.14 0.21
CA SER A 292 13.62 -6.52 -0.23
C SER A 292 13.87 -5.67 -1.48
N SER A 293 12.97 -5.73 -2.46
CA SER A 293 13.00 -4.84 -3.62
C SER A 293 11.59 -4.46 -4.06
N MET A 294 11.31 -3.16 -4.17
CA MET A 294 10.03 -2.64 -4.66
C MET A 294 8.80 -3.35 -4.04
N ALA A 295 8.73 -3.39 -2.71
CA ALA A 295 7.73 -4.11 -1.88
C ALA A 295 7.72 -5.65 -1.97
N TRP A 296 8.60 -6.28 -2.75
CA TRP A 296 8.80 -7.73 -2.72
C TRP A 296 9.89 -8.11 -1.72
N VAL A 297 9.68 -9.22 -1.01
CA VAL A 297 10.70 -9.86 -0.19
C VAL A 297 11.22 -11.07 -0.94
N ILE A 298 12.47 -11.03 -1.36
CA ILE A 298 13.12 -12.09 -2.13
C ILE A 298 14.02 -12.88 -1.19
N LYS A 299 13.68 -14.15 -1.00
CA LYS A 299 14.41 -15.09 -0.16
C LYS A 299 14.96 -16.21 -1.02
N ASN A 300 16.15 -16.70 -0.66
CA ASN A 300 16.71 -17.88 -1.29
C ASN A 300 16.22 -19.11 -0.51
N THR A 301 15.31 -19.88 -1.08
CA THR A 301 14.86 -21.15 -0.49
C THR A 301 15.57 -22.30 -1.20
N ALA A 302 16.52 -22.93 -0.51
CA ALA A 302 17.13 -24.23 -0.81
C ALA A 302 17.34 -24.57 -2.31
N GLY A 303 18.19 -23.82 -3.00
CA GLY A 303 18.81 -24.25 -4.27
C GLY A 303 18.13 -23.83 -5.57
N HIS A 304 16.99 -23.14 -5.51
CA HIS A 304 16.36 -22.58 -6.72
C HIS A 304 16.17 -21.07 -6.56
N THR A 305 16.88 -20.30 -7.39
CA THR A 305 16.60 -18.89 -7.62
C THR A 305 15.46 -18.82 -8.63
N TYR A 306 14.29 -18.33 -8.21
CA TYR A 306 13.23 -17.87 -9.10
C TYR A 306 13.19 -16.35 -9.08
#